data_AF-A0AAV6AWC5-F1
#
_entry.id   AF-A0AAV6AWC5-F1
#
_cell.length_a   1.000
_cell.length_b   1.000
_cell.length_c   1.000
_cell.angle_alpha   90.00
_cell.angle_beta   90.00
_cell.angle_gamma   90.00
#
_symmetry.space_group_name_H-M   'P 1'
#
loop_
_entity.id
_entity.type
_entity.pdbx_description
1 polymer ?
#
loop_
_entity_poly.entity_id
_entity_poly.type
_entity_poly.pdbx_seq_one_letter_code
_entity_poly.pdbx_strand_id
1 'polypeptide(L)' 'MEITFQVDPCRETGGFVARWDAPKGGGITTQGDTLAELQAMIADAIQGYFHDQPKPARVRLHFSEDPVLAVA' A
#
# COMPACT_ATOMS: atom_id res chain seq x y z
N MET A 1 7.61 -7.59 13.19
CA MET A 1 8.05 -7.17 11.85
C MET A 1 7.20 -6.00 11.40
N GLU A 2 7.82 -5.01 10.76
CA GLU A 2 7.14 -3.90 10.10
C GLU A 2 7.49 -3.91 8.62
N ILE A 3 6.52 -3.59 7.76
CA ILE A 3 6.75 -3.37 6.33
C ILE A 3 6.36 -1.94 5.94
N THR A 4 7.06 -1.39 4.95
CA THR A 4 6.79 -0.06 4.40
C THR A 4 6.35 -0.19 2.96
N PHE A 5 5.16 0.28 2.64
CA PHE A 5 4.73 0.43 1.26
C PHE A 5 5.21 1.77 0.72
N GLN A 6 5.71 1.77 -0.50
CA GLN A 6 5.82 2.95 -1.35
C GLN A 6 4.45 3.23 -1.93
N VAL A 7 3.97 4.47 -1.84
CA VAL A 7 2.66 4.88 -2.34
C VAL A 7 2.86 5.97 -3.38
N ASP A 8 2.43 5.67 -4.61
CA ASP A 8 2.48 6.59 -5.74
C ASP A 8 1.06 6.99 -6.16
N PRO A 9 0.81 8.25 -6.57
CA PRO A 9 -0.44 8.63 -7.18
C PRO A 9 -0.61 7.96 -8.54
N CYS A 10 -1.79 7.42 -8.84
CA CYS A 10 -2.09 6.91 -10.17
C CYS A 10 -2.53 8.08 -11.08
N ARG A 11 -1.63 8.53 -11.96
CA ARG A 11 -1.89 9.70 -12.83
C ARG A 11 -2.93 9.43 -13.93
N GLU A 12 -3.15 8.17 -14.28
CA GLU A 12 -4.06 7.78 -15.36
C GLU A 12 -5.52 7.74 -14.90
N THR A 13 -5.79 7.15 -13.72
CA THR A 13 -7.14 6.94 -13.21
C THR A 13 -7.49 7.81 -12.01
N GLY A 14 -6.51 8.50 -11.43
CA GLY A 14 -6.62 9.03 -10.06
C GLY A 14 -6.43 7.92 -9.02
N GLY A 15 -6.38 8.29 -7.74
CA GLY A 15 -6.16 7.36 -6.63
C GLY A 15 -4.69 7.05 -6.36
N PHE A 16 -4.43 5.87 -5.80
CA PHE A 16 -3.12 5.49 -5.25
C PHE A 16 -2.75 4.04 -5.61
N VAL A 17 -1.45 3.81 -5.82
CA VAL A 17 -0.85 2.48 -5.95
C VAL A 17 0.12 2.29 -4.78
N ALA A 18 -0.03 1.20 -4.03
CA ALA A 18 0.88 0.83 -2.96
C ALA A 18 1.72 -0.39 -3.36
N ARG A 19 3.04 -0.30 -3.24
CA ARG A 19 3.98 -1.38 -3.51
C ARG A 19 4.88 -1.68 -2.32
N TRP A 20 5.07 -2.95 -2.03
CA TRP A 20 6.12 -3.45 -1.14
C TRP A 20 6.80 -4.66 -1.78
N ASP A 21 8.12 -4.59 -1.92
CA ASP A 21 8.92 -5.70 -2.44
C ASP A 21 9.48 -6.55 -1.30
N ALA A 22 9.28 -7.86 -1.38
CA ALA A 22 9.77 -8.78 -0.37
C ALA A 22 11.29 -9.00 -0.53
N PRO A 23 12.07 -9.13 0.57
CA PRO A 23 13.53 -9.27 0.49
C PRO A 23 14.04 -10.48 -0.31
N LYS A 24 13.20 -11.51 -0.48
CA LYS A 24 13.54 -12.75 -1.19
C LYS A 24 12.87 -12.87 -2.56
N GLY A 25 12.31 -11.78 -3.08
CA GLY A 25 11.58 -11.74 -4.34
C GLY A 25 10.06 -11.87 -4.18
N GLY A 26 9.34 -11.33 -5.16
CA GLY A 26 7.89 -11.11 -5.06
C GLY A 26 7.56 -9.88 -4.22
N GLY A 27 6.30 -9.77 -3.79
CA GLY A 27 5.85 -8.63 -3.01
C GLY A 27 4.34 -8.46 -3.08
N ILE A 28 3.89 -7.29 -2.63
CA ILE A 28 2.49 -6.87 -2.71
C ILE A 28 2.44 -5.62 -3.58
N THR A 29 1.54 -5.63 -4.58
CA THR A 29 1.12 -4.43 -5.30
C THR A 29 -0.39 -4.40 -5.29
N THR A 30 -0.95 -3.26 -4.86
CA THR A 30 -2.40 -3.05 -4.81
C THR A 30 -2.72 -1.59 -5.05
N GLN A 31 -3.99 -1.26 -5.25
CA GLN A 31 -4.44 0.09 -5.56
C GLN A 31 -5.76 0.42 -4.86
N GLY A 32 -6.11 1.69 -4.82
CA GLY A 32 -7.42 2.16 -4.36
C GLY A 32 -7.65 3.62 -4.76
N ASP A 33 -8.90 3.99 -5.00
CA ASP A 33 -9.27 5.33 -5.47
C ASP A 33 -9.15 6.37 -4.34
N THR A 34 -9.24 5.90 -3.09
CA THR A 34 -9.09 6.72 -1.88
C THR A 34 -8.08 6.09 -0.92
N LEU A 35 -7.56 6.86 0.04
CA LEU A 35 -6.67 6.32 1.08
C LEU A 35 -7.37 5.25 1.95
N ALA A 36 -8.68 5.39 2.18
CA ALA A 36 -9.47 4.42 2.93
C ALA A 36 -9.60 3.09 2.17
N GLU A 37 -9.86 3.15 0.87
CA GLU A 37 -9.90 1.97 0.01
C GLU A 37 -8.51 1.32 -0.11
N LEU A 38 -7.47 2.12 -0.31
CA LEU A 38 -6.09 1.64 -0.35
C LEU A 38 -5.74 0.90 0.94
N GLN A 39 -6.15 1.40 2.11
CA GLN A 39 -5.95 0.72 3.38
C GLN A 39 -6.64 -0.65 3.42
N ALA A 40 -7.89 -0.75 2.95
CA ALA A 40 -8.63 -2.01 2.90
C ALA A 40 -7.95 -3.02 1.97
N MET A 41 -7.52 -2.55 0.80
CA MET A 41 -6.83 -3.35 -0.20
C MET A 41 -5.45 -3.82 0.26
N ILE A 42 -4.71 -2.98 1.01
CA ILE A 42 -3.45 -3.38 1.66
C ILE A 42 -3.70 -4.45 2.72
N ALA A 43 -4.74 -4.30 3.55
CA ALA A 43 -5.06 -5.27 4.59
C ALA A 43 -5.38 -6.64 3.99
N ASP A 44 -6.23 -6.68 2.94
CA ASP A 44 -6.58 -7.91 2.22
C ASP A 44 -5.35 -8.56 1.56
N ALA A 45 -4.53 -7.76 0.86
CA ALA A 45 -3.32 -8.26 0.23
C ALA A 45 -2.30 -8.81 1.24
N ILE A 46 -2.22 -8.22 2.46
CA ILE A 46 -1.43 -8.78 3.56
C ILE A 46 -2.01 -10.11 4.03
N GLN A 47 -3.34 -10.25 4.16
CA GLN A 47 -3.94 -11.52 4.52
C GLN A 47 -3.59 -12.61 3.50
N GLY A 48 -3.69 -12.31 2.21
CA GLY A 48 -3.36 -13.25 1.14
C GLY A 48 -1.87 -13.60 1.08
N TYR A 49 -0.99 -12.60 1.06
CA TYR A 49 0.46 -12.82 0.95
C TYR A 49 1.02 -13.57 2.17
N PHE A 50 0.54 -13.23 3.37
CA PHE A 50 1.00 -13.82 4.63
C PHE A 50 0.04 -14.89 5.19
N HIS A 51 -0.74 -15.58 4.34
CA HIS A 51 -1.73 -16.57 4.82
C HIS A 51 -1.09 -17.71 5.62
N ASP A 52 0.08 -18.18 5.19
CA ASP A 52 0.81 -19.33 5.78
C ASP A 52 2.01 -18.93 6.64
N GLN A 53 2.20 -17.63 6.89
CA GLN A 53 3.41 -17.10 7.52
C GLN A 53 3.09 -15.95 8.49
N PRO A 54 3.99 -15.63 9.43
CA PRO A 54 3.76 -14.53 10.36
C PRO A 54 3.50 -13.20 9.66
N LYS A 55 2.37 -12.57 9.97
CA LYS A 55 1.97 -11.26 9.44
C LYS A 55 2.79 -10.14 10.06
N PRO A 56 3.00 -9.01 9.36
CA PRO A 56 3.57 -7.81 9.97
C PRO A 56 2.65 -7.29 11.08
N ALA A 57 3.23 -6.85 12.19
CA ALA A 57 2.48 -6.26 13.31
C ALA A 57 2.08 -4.81 13.03
N ARG A 58 2.79 -4.16 12.09
CA ARG A 58 2.53 -2.79 11.66
C ARG A 58 2.88 -2.62 10.19
N VAL A 59 2.12 -1.76 9.53
CA VAL A 59 2.36 -1.31 8.16
C VAL A 59 2.57 0.19 8.19
N ARG A 60 3.53 0.67 7.41
CA ARG A 60 3.79 2.10 7.21
C ARG A 60 3.62 2.43 5.75
N LEU A 61 3.00 3.58 5.47
CA LEU A 61 2.89 4.12 4.12
C LEU A 61 3.95 5.22 3.97
N HIS A 62 4.74 5.15 2.91
CA HIS A 62 5.63 6.20 2.48
C HIS A 62 5.13 6.71 1.13
N PHE A 63 4.60 7.92 1.11
CA PHE A 63 4.18 8.56 -0.14
C PHE A 63 5.41 9.10 -0.86
N SER A 64 5.55 8.78 -2.14
CA SER A 64 6.64 9.28 -2.98
C SER A 64 6.48 10.75 -3.34
N GLU A 65 5.24 11.24 -3.32
CA GLU A 65 4.85 12.63 -3.53
C GLU A 65 4.00 13.10 -2.34
N ASP A 66 4.15 14.38 -1.96
CA ASP A 66 3.36 14.93 -0.87
C ASP A 66 1.86 14.97 -1.24
N PRO A 67 0.96 14.49 -0.38
CA PRO A 67 -0.47 14.58 -0.64
C PRO A 67 -0.92 16.04 -0.62
N VAL A 68 -1.53 16.49 -1.70
CA VAL A 68 -2.07 17.86 -1.83
C VAL A 68 -3.56 17.85 -1.51
N LEU A 69 -3.98 18.70 -0.57
CA LEU A 69 -5.38 18.86 -0.19
C LEU A 69 -5.95 20.14 -0.80
N ALA A 70 -7.09 20.01 -1.49
CA ALA A 70 -7.91 21.17 -1.83
C ALA A 70 -8.61 21.66 -0.55
N VAL A 71 -8.50 22.96 -0.27
CA VAL A 71 -9.07 23.60 0.92
C VAL A 71 -10.14 24.65 0.58
N ALA A 72 -10.49 24.78 -0.71
CA ALA A 72 -11.45 25.73 -1.25
C ALA A 72 -12.16 25.14 -2.49
#